data_AF-A0AAJ2NT36-F1
#
_entry.id   AF-A0AAJ2NT36-F1
#
_cell.length_a   1.000
_cell.length_b   1.000
_cell.length_c   1.000
_cell.angle_alpha   90.00
_cell.angle_beta   90.00
_cell.angle_gamma   90.00
#
_symmetry.space_group_name_H-M   'P 1'
#
loop_
_entity.id
_entity.type
_entity.pdbx_description
1 polymer ?
#
loop_
_entity_poly.entity_id
_entity_poly.type
_entity_poly.pdbx_seq_one_letter_code
_entity_poly.pdbx_strand_id
1 'polypeptide(L)'
;TMYKYNIILSNSDQNKDKELHLLHTMLGKQVDGIVFMSGNITEEHVTEFEKSQVPIVLAGSIEETGKIPSVNIDYEQAAYDSIKEFID
;
A
#
# COMPACT_ATOMS: atom_id res chain seq x y z
N THR A 1 -7.88 24.43 -0.88
CA THR A 1 -7.37 23.31 -0.05
C THR A 1 -5.96 23.65 0.40
N MET A 2 -5.56 23.21 1.61
CA MET A 2 -4.34 23.69 2.29
C MET A 2 -3.04 23.21 1.60
N TYR A 3 -3.02 22.01 1.01
CA TYR A 3 -1.80 21.38 0.48
C TYR A 3 -1.69 21.29 -1.06
N LYS A 4 -2.79 21.48 -1.80
CA LYS A 4 -2.81 21.60 -3.27
C LYS A 4 -2.03 20.53 -4.07
N TYR A 5 -1.98 19.28 -3.59
CA TYR A 5 -1.40 18.16 -4.35
C TYR A 5 -2.24 17.79 -5.57
N ASN A 6 -1.56 17.31 -6.62
CA ASN A 6 -2.20 16.64 -7.75
C ASN A 6 -2.16 15.14 -7.52
N ILE A 7 -3.19 14.43 -8.00
CA ILE A 7 -3.28 12.98 -7.88
C ILE A 7 -3.21 12.36 -9.27
N ILE A 8 -2.35 11.35 -9.41
CA ILE A 8 -2.35 10.42 -10.54
C ILE A 8 -2.86 9.09 -10.01
N LEU A 9 -3.96 8.61 -10.56
CA LEU A 9 -4.56 7.33 -10.17
C LEU A 9 -4.27 6.28 -11.23
N SER A 10 -3.95 5.06 -10.81
CA SER A 10 -3.76 3.91 -11.69
C SER A 10 -4.26 2.65 -10.99
N ASN A 11 -4.83 1.72 -11.76
CA ASN A 11 -5.39 0.49 -11.26
C ASN A 11 -4.52 -0.70 -11.69
N SER A 12 -4.08 -1.51 -10.72
CA SER A 12 -3.28 -2.70 -10.94
C SER A 12 -4.07 -3.99 -11.16
N ASP A 13 -5.38 -4.00 -10.93
CA ASP A 13 -6.24 -5.20 -11.00
C ASP A 13 -5.68 -6.39 -10.19
N GLN A 14 -5.01 -6.12 -9.06
CA GLN A 14 -4.31 -7.11 -8.22
C GLN A 14 -3.28 -7.97 -8.98
N ASN A 15 -2.79 -7.47 -10.11
CA ASN A 15 -1.78 -8.13 -10.91
C ASN A 15 -0.39 -7.60 -10.52
N LYS A 16 0.42 -8.45 -9.89
CA LYS A 16 1.76 -8.12 -9.42
C LYS A 16 2.65 -7.47 -10.49
N ASP A 17 2.70 -8.01 -11.70
CA ASP A 17 3.54 -7.45 -12.77
C ASP A 17 3.07 -6.04 -13.16
N LYS A 18 1.76 -5.83 -13.18
CA LYS A 18 1.15 -4.53 -13.42
C LYS A 18 1.40 -3.55 -12.26
N GLU A 19 1.40 -4.03 -11.02
CA GLU A 19 1.75 -3.23 -9.83
C GLU A 19 3.16 -2.66 -9.91
N LEU A 20 4.14 -3.52 -10.19
CA LEU A 20 5.54 -3.13 -10.33
C LEU A 20 5.75 -2.20 -11.54
N HIS A 21 5.10 -2.50 -12.67
CA HIS A 21 5.14 -1.64 -13.84
C HIS A 21 4.56 -0.23 -13.57
N LEU A 22 3.42 -0.17 -12.87
CA LEU A 22 2.80 1.10 -12.49
C LEU A 22 3.64 1.87 -11.48
N LEU A 23 4.25 1.19 -10.51
CA LEU A 23 5.21 1.79 -9.58
C LEU A 23 6.34 2.49 -10.34
N HIS A 24 7.00 1.79 -11.25
CA HIS A 24 8.06 2.39 -12.07
C HIS A 24 7.55 3.53 -12.96
N THR A 25 6.33 3.43 -13.47
CA THR A 25 5.69 4.50 -14.25
C THR A 25 5.48 5.75 -13.40
N MET A 26 5.04 5.62 -12.14
CA MET A 26 4.88 6.75 -11.23
C MET A 26 6.23 7.37 -10.86
N LEU A 27 7.24 6.55 -10.56
CA LEU A 27 8.59 7.03 -10.30
C LEU A 27 9.17 7.77 -11.51
N GLY A 28 8.98 7.25 -12.73
CA GLY A 28 9.39 7.89 -13.97
C GLY A 28 8.67 9.22 -14.25
N LYS A 29 7.46 9.39 -13.71
CA LYS A 29 6.71 10.67 -13.75
C LYS A 29 7.18 11.68 -12.70
N GLN A 30 8.18 11.34 -11.89
CA GLN A 30 8.75 12.21 -10.85
C GLN A 30 7.68 12.67 -9.84
N VAL A 31 6.84 11.74 -9.38
CA VAL A 31 5.89 12.03 -8.28
C VAL A 31 6.63 12.27 -6.97
N ASP A 32 6.06 13.12 -6.10
CA ASP A 32 6.65 13.45 -4.79
C ASP A 32 6.35 12.40 -3.69
N GLY A 33 5.40 11.49 -3.94
CA GLY A 33 4.97 10.47 -3.00
C GLY A 33 4.03 9.45 -3.63
N ILE A 34 3.96 8.25 -3.05
CA ILE A 34 3.08 7.17 -3.51
C ILE A 34 2.27 6.62 -2.34
N VAL A 35 0.96 6.52 -2.54
CA VAL A 35 0.09 5.68 -1.70
C VAL A 35 -0.13 4.39 -2.47
N PHE A 36 0.29 3.27 -1.89
CA PHE A 36 0.21 1.96 -2.53
C PHE A 36 -0.83 1.09 -1.81
N MET A 37 -1.74 0.50 -2.59
CA MET A 37 -2.84 -0.33 -2.10
C MET A 37 -2.83 -1.65 -2.87
N SER A 38 -2.60 -2.76 -2.18
CA SER A 38 -2.65 -4.10 -2.78
C SER A 38 -3.13 -5.15 -1.79
N GLY A 39 -3.72 -6.24 -2.27
CA GLY A 39 -4.15 -7.34 -1.43
C GLY A 39 -2.99 -8.16 -0.85
N ASN A 40 -1.81 -8.09 -1.45
CA ASN A 40 -0.64 -8.86 -1.03
C ASN A 40 0.66 -8.11 -1.34
N ILE A 41 1.47 -7.83 -0.32
CA ILE A 41 2.77 -7.18 -0.47
C ILE A 41 3.87 -8.23 -0.35
N THR A 42 4.48 -8.56 -1.49
CA THR A 42 5.57 -9.55 -1.57
C THR A 42 6.94 -8.95 -1.28
N GLU A 43 7.95 -9.76 -1.00
CA GLU A 43 9.35 -9.31 -0.84
C GLU A 43 9.88 -8.48 -2.01
N GLU A 44 9.46 -8.78 -3.23
CA GLU A 44 9.84 -8.00 -4.41
C GLU A 44 9.30 -6.57 -4.35
N HIS A 45 8.08 -6.37 -3.85
CA HIS A 45 7.51 -5.05 -3.64
C HIS A 45 8.31 -4.28 -2.59
N VAL A 46 8.59 -4.93 -1.45
CA VAL A 46 9.38 -4.32 -0.36
C VAL A 46 10.76 -3.91 -0.86
N THR A 47 11.41 -4.76 -1.65
CA THR A 47 12.71 -4.49 -2.25
C THR A 47 12.68 -3.27 -3.16
N GLU A 48 11.64 -3.11 -3.98
CA GLU A 48 11.49 -1.93 -4.84
C GLU A 48 11.12 -0.68 -4.05
N PHE A 49 10.34 -0.81 -2.97
CA PHE A 49 10.00 0.30 -2.09
C PHE A 49 11.23 0.83 -1.34
N GLU A 50 12.10 -0.04 -0.83
CA GLU A 50 13.35 0.34 -0.15
C GLU A 50 14.36 1.04 -1.10
N LYS A 51 14.35 0.69 -2.40
CA LYS A 51 15.19 1.34 -3.41
C LYS A 51 14.66 2.72 -3.82
N SER A 52 13.38 3.00 -3.61
CA SER A 52 12.75 4.25 -4.00
C SER A 52 13.23 5.41 -3.12
N GLN A 53 13.62 6.51 -3.76
CA GLN A 53 13.89 7.78 -3.06
C GLN A 53 12.61 8.56 -2.76
N VAL A 54 11.49 8.18 -3.38
CA VAL A 54 10.17 8.76 -3.16
C VAL A 54 9.51 8.05 -1.98
N PRO A 55 8.92 8.77 -1.00
CA PRO A 55 8.23 8.16 0.13
C PRO A 55 6.99 7.37 -0.34
N ILE A 56 6.89 6.13 0.12
CA ILE A 56 5.79 5.22 -0.18
C ILE A 56 5.11 4.83 1.13
N VAL A 57 3.78 4.94 1.17
CA VAL A 57 2.96 4.51 2.31
C VAL A 57 1.96 3.46 1.83
N LEU A 58 1.83 2.37 2.58
CA LEU A 58 0.82 1.35 2.36
C LEU A 58 -0.51 1.75 3.01
N ALA A 59 -1.62 1.54 2.30
CA ALA A 59 -2.96 1.78 2.82
C ALA A 59 -3.82 0.53 2.66
N GLY A 60 -4.31 -0.02 3.77
CA GLY A 60 -5.13 -1.23 3.77
C GLY A 60 -4.37 -2.51 3.44
N SER A 61 -3.04 -2.46 3.53
CA SER A 61 -2.12 -3.56 3.30
C SER A 61 -1.07 -3.57 4.40
N ILE A 62 -0.70 -4.76 4.86
CA ILE A 62 0.39 -4.97 5.81
C ILE A 62 1.45 -5.81 5.10
N GLU A 63 2.71 -5.46 5.30
CA GLU A 63 3.85 -6.29 4.95
C GLU A 63 4.51 -6.83 6.22
N GLU A 64 5.01 -8.06 6.19
CA GLU A 64 5.37 -8.83 7.39
C GLU A 64 6.58 -8.27 8.16
N THR A 65 7.45 -7.50 7.50
CA THR A 65 8.71 -7.03 8.08
C THR A 65 8.56 -5.71 8.84
N GLY A 66 7.45 -4.99 8.68
CA GLY A 66 7.17 -3.71 9.34
C GLY A 66 8.13 -2.56 8.96
N LYS A 67 8.88 -2.70 7.87
CA LYS A 67 9.82 -1.72 7.35
C LYS A 67 9.14 -0.60 6.56
N ILE A 68 8.02 -0.90 5.91
CA ILE A 68 7.30 0.07 5.08
C ILE A 68 6.19 0.71 5.92
N PRO A 69 6.11 2.07 5.99
CA PRO A 69 5.07 2.72 6.75
C PRO A 69 3.69 2.36 6.19
N SER A 70 2.77 1.99 7.07
CA SER A 70 1.43 1.55 6.69
C SER A 70 0.36 2.12 7.61
N VAL A 71 -0.84 2.30 7.06
CA VAL A 71 -2.04 2.71 7.81
C VAL A 71 -3.10 1.64 7.63
N ASN A 72 -3.45 0.98 8.74
CA ASN A 72 -4.36 -0.15 8.80
C ASN A 72 -5.22 -0.08 10.06
N ILE A 73 -6.35 -0.78 10.05
CA ILE A 73 -7.06 -1.16 11.29
C ILE A 73 -6.37 -2.37 11.92
N ASP A 74 -6.74 -2.70 13.15
CA ASP A 74 -6.41 -4.00 13.74
C ASP A 74 -7.36 -5.07 13.18
N TYR A 75 -6.91 -5.76 12.14
CA TYR A 75 -7.71 -6.81 11.49
C TYR A 75 -7.96 -8.02 12.39
N GLU A 76 -7.01 -8.34 13.27
CA GLU A 76 -7.13 -9.46 14.21
C GLU A 76 -8.23 -9.17 15.23
N GLN A 77 -8.17 -7.99 15.86
CA GLN A 77 -9.19 -7.55 16.81
C GLN A 77 -10.55 -7.40 16.13
N ALA A 78 -10.62 -6.83 14.92
CA ALA A 78 -11.87 -6.69 14.19
C ALA A 78 -12.54 -8.04 13.87
N ALA A 79 -11.74 -9.04 13.49
CA ALA A 79 -12.25 -10.39 13.24
C ALA A 79 -12.73 -11.06 14.53
N TYR A 80 -11.98 -10.92 15.62
CA TYR A 80 -12.36 -11.44 16.93
C TYR A 80 -13.68 -10.83 17.42
N ASP A 81 -13.80 -9.50 17.39
CA ASP A 81 -14.99 -8.78 17.86
C ASP A 81 -16.22 -9.18 17.04
N SER A 82 -16.07 -9.27 15.72
CA SER A 82 -17.16 -9.67 14.82
C SER A 82 -17.66 -11.08 15.11
N ILE A 83 -16.75 -12.05 15.32
CA ILE A 83 -17.14 -13.44 15.61
C ILE A 83 -17.75 -13.54 17.00
N LYS A 84 -17.21 -12.82 17.98
CA LYS A 84 -17.75 -12.78 19.34
C LYS A 84 -19.20 -12.28 19.36
N GLU A 85 -19.50 -11.23 18.60
CA GLU A 85 -20.87 -10.70 18.46
C GLU A 85 -21.86 -11.73 17.86
N PHE A 86 -21.40 -12.69 17.04
CA PHE A 86 -22.25 -13.77 16.54
C PHE A 86 -22.46 -14.93 17.52
N ILE A 87 -21.56 -15.09 18.50
CA ILE A 87 -21.63 -16.15 19.51
C ILE A 87 -22.51 -15.73 20.68
N ASP A 88 -22.42 -14.46 21.09
CA ASP A 88 -23.19 -13.86 22.18
C ASP A 88 -24.69 -13.69 21.81
#